data_AF-A0A2Z5UP40-F1
#
_entry.id   AF-A0A2Z5UP40-F1
#
_cell.length_a   1.000
_cell.length_b   1.000
_cell.length_c   1.000
_cell.angle_alpha   90.00
_cell.angle_beta   90.00
_cell.angle_gamma   90.00
#
_symmetry.space_group_name_H-M   'P 1'
#
loop_
_entity.id
_entity.type
_entity.pdbx_description
1 polymer ?
#
loop_
_entity_poly.entity_id
_entity_poly.type
_entity_poly.pdbx_seq_one_letter_code
_entity_poly.pdbx_strand_id
1 'polypeptide(L)'
;MTIYCDESGGLNAGAMTFAAVMLTPDAAADIHERFRSVTGLRGELKGSRISIVERAYLLELFDRAGGRAWVAVAKRDALAKNPGGTLPSDLALYAALLDLAVGRWLPETGGVCTDVVIDEGRYDPTILAKVRADIQSGLGQWGRASLADSRRSDGVQIADVIANSLFNIAVASPRARRIQRIIDPMLASRAIRVAELTQIA
;
A
#
# COMPACT_ATOMS: atom_id res chain seq x y z
N MET A 1 17.15 -0.73 -0.44
CA MET A 1 15.77 -0.49 0.03
C MET A 1 14.83 -1.28 -0.85
N THR A 2 13.67 -1.67 -0.34
CA THR A 2 12.65 -2.42 -1.07
C THR A 2 11.32 -1.69 -0.90
N ILE A 3 10.56 -1.55 -1.99
CA ILE A 3 9.19 -1.05 -1.99
C ILE A 3 8.26 -2.25 -1.96
N TYR A 4 7.50 -2.40 -0.89
CA TYR A 4 6.48 -3.40 -0.72
C TYR A 4 5.11 -2.82 -1.03
N CYS A 5 4.33 -3.56 -1.80
CA CYS A 5 3.14 -3.06 -2.46
C CYS A 5 1.95 -3.95 -2.12
N ASP A 6 0.89 -3.35 -1.57
CA ASP A 6 -0.40 -4.01 -1.33
C ASP A 6 -1.54 -2.99 -1.42
N GLU A 7 -2.75 -3.47 -1.64
CA GLU A 7 -3.94 -2.66 -1.85
C GLU A 7 -5.06 -2.99 -0.86
N SER A 8 -6.04 -2.08 -0.73
CA SER A 8 -7.24 -2.36 0.05
C SER A 8 -8.48 -1.76 -0.61
N GLY A 9 -9.56 -2.54 -0.59
CA GLY A 9 -10.89 -2.10 -1.02
C GLY A 9 -11.15 -2.27 -2.52
N GLY A 10 -11.99 -1.39 -3.05
CA GLY A 10 -12.52 -1.39 -4.41
C GLY A 10 -13.62 -0.35 -4.54
N LEU A 11 -13.87 0.17 -5.75
CA LEU A 11 -14.85 1.26 -5.93
C LEU A 11 -16.28 0.90 -5.52
N ASN A 12 -16.62 -0.39 -5.46
CA ASN A 12 -17.91 -0.86 -4.93
C ASN A 12 -18.03 -0.64 -3.41
N ALA A 13 -16.91 -0.56 -2.70
CA ALA A 13 -16.84 -0.22 -1.29
C ALA A 13 -16.60 1.28 -1.05
N GLY A 14 -16.63 2.11 -2.10
CA GLY A 14 -16.47 3.56 -2.04
C GLY A 14 -15.06 4.08 -2.36
N ALA A 15 -14.01 3.29 -2.11
CA ALA A 15 -12.64 3.67 -2.45
C ALA A 15 -11.75 2.44 -2.67
N MET A 16 -10.65 2.64 -3.38
CA MET A 16 -9.51 1.71 -3.41
C MET A 16 -8.25 2.49 -3.02
N THR A 17 -7.39 1.87 -2.21
CA THR A 17 -6.09 2.42 -1.83
C THR A 17 -4.99 1.45 -2.20
N PHE A 18 -3.80 1.96 -2.46
CA PHE A 18 -2.63 1.17 -2.78
C PHE A 18 -1.43 1.77 -2.05
N ALA A 19 -0.79 1.01 -1.17
CA ALA A 19 0.39 1.44 -0.45
C ALA A 19 1.66 0.93 -1.13
N ALA A 20 2.63 1.82 -1.30
CA ALA A 20 4.00 1.51 -1.71
C ALA A 20 4.92 1.88 -0.52
N VAL A 21 5.28 0.89 0.28
CA VAL A 21 6.02 1.03 1.54
C VAL A 21 7.50 0.76 1.31
N MET A 22 8.35 1.72 1.62
CA MET A 22 9.80 1.59 1.53
C MET A 22 10.40 1.21 2.88
N LEU A 23 11.03 0.04 2.94
CA LEU A 23 11.76 -0.51 4.08
C LEU A 23 12.97 -1.32 3.60
N THR A 24 13.95 -1.58 4.47
CA THR A 24 14.87 -2.69 4.26
C THR A 24 14.19 -4.02 4.60
N PRO A 25 14.60 -5.15 4.01
CA PRO A 25 14.10 -6.47 4.43
C PRO A 25 14.28 -6.73 5.93
N ASP A 26 15.44 -6.37 6.48
CA ASP A 26 15.72 -6.54 7.92
C ASP A 26 14.77 -5.70 8.78
N ALA A 27 14.52 -4.45 8.43
CA ALA A 27 13.59 -3.60 9.18
C ALA A 27 12.15 -4.15 9.12
N ALA A 28 11.72 -4.69 7.98
CA ALA A 28 10.40 -5.31 7.85
C ALA A 28 10.30 -6.56 8.75
N ALA A 29 11.34 -7.41 8.77
CA ALA A 29 11.41 -8.58 9.62
C ALA A 29 11.41 -8.20 11.11
N ASP A 30 12.22 -7.22 11.51
CA ASP A 30 12.32 -6.73 12.90
C ASP A 30 10.98 -6.17 13.41
N ILE A 31 10.28 -5.37 12.58
CA ILE A 31 8.94 -4.87 12.90
C ILE A 31 8.00 -6.05 13.15
N HIS A 32 8.03 -7.07 12.28
CA HIS A 32 7.18 -8.24 12.39
C HIS A 32 7.47 -9.09 13.63
N GLU A 33 8.74 -9.40 13.87
CA GLU A 33 9.17 -10.14 15.05
C GLU A 33 8.73 -9.40 16.32
N ARG A 34 8.99 -8.09 16.38
CA ARG A 34 8.61 -7.28 17.52
C ARG A 34 7.10 -7.25 17.71
N PHE A 35 6.34 -7.01 16.64
CA PHE A 35 4.89 -6.99 16.66
C PHE A 35 4.31 -8.31 17.18
N ARG A 36 4.82 -9.45 16.68
CA ARG A 36 4.37 -10.79 17.10
C ARG A 36 4.74 -11.11 18.54
N SER A 37 5.92 -10.69 19.00
CA SER A 37 6.36 -10.91 20.38
C SER A 37 5.42 -10.27 21.41
N VAL A 38 4.80 -9.14 21.06
CA VAL A 38 3.90 -8.39 21.95
C VAL A 38 2.44 -8.82 21.82
N THR A 39 1.98 -9.09 20.59
CA THR A 39 0.57 -9.39 20.32
C THR A 39 0.24 -10.88 20.43
N GLY A 40 1.25 -11.75 20.34
CA GLY A 40 1.04 -13.19 20.22
C GLY A 40 0.44 -13.62 18.88
N LEU A 41 0.40 -12.74 17.87
CA LEU A 41 -0.18 -13.04 16.56
C LEU A 41 0.50 -14.27 15.92
N ARG A 42 -0.31 -15.29 15.65
CA ARG A 42 0.07 -16.49 14.88
C ARG A 42 -0.53 -16.40 13.47
N GLY A 43 0.28 -16.72 12.46
CA GLY A 43 -0.13 -16.66 11.06
C GLY A 43 0.01 -15.26 10.46
N GLU A 44 -0.73 -15.00 9.38
CA GLU A 44 -0.60 -13.78 8.59
C GLU A 44 -1.15 -12.53 9.30
N LEU A 45 -0.37 -11.45 9.30
CA LEU A 45 -0.81 -10.11 9.66
C LEU A 45 -1.65 -9.54 8.52
N LYS A 46 -2.93 -9.27 8.80
CA LYS A 46 -3.82 -8.57 7.87
C LYS A 46 -4.39 -7.31 8.52
N GLY A 47 -4.30 -6.18 7.83
CA GLY A 47 -4.86 -4.90 8.22
C GLY A 47 -6.35 -4.98 8.53
N SER A 48 -7.10 -5.79 7.79
CA SER A 48 -8.52 -5.99 8.04
C SER A 48 -8.85 -6.74 9.36
N ARG A 49 -7.89 -7.50 9.91
CA ARG A 49 -8.09 -8.41 11.05
C ARG A 49 -7.54 -7.91 12.37
N ILE A 50 -6.65 -6.92 12.36
CA ILE A 50 -6.09 -6.37 13.60
C ILE A 50 -7.01 -5.34 14.26
N SER A 51 -6.92 -5.28 15.59
CA SER A 51 -7.58 -4.26 16.41
C SER A 51 -6.99 -2.86 16.17
N ILE A 52 -7.66 -1.84 16.70
CA ILE A 52 -7.17 -0.46 16.61
C ILE A 52 -5.86 -0.24 17.38
N VAL A 53 -5.67 -0.96 18.49
CA VAL A 53 -4.47 -0.85 19.34
C VAL A 53 -3.29 -1.52 18.65
N GLU A 54 -3.49 -2.71 18.09
CA GLU A 54 -2.48 -3.40 17.28
C GLU A 54 -2.09 -2.57 16.06
N ARG A 55 -3.06 -1.95 15.37
CA ARG A 55 -2.77 -1.04 14.26
C ARG A 55 -1.91 0.14 14.70
N ALA A 56 -2.25 0.78 15.82
CA ALA A 56 -1.44 1.86 16.38
C ALA A 56 -0.02 1.36 16.65
N TYR A 57 0.11 0.22 17.32
CA TYR A 57 1.40 -0.35 17.67
C TYR A 57 2.26 -0.66 16.44
N LEU A 58 1.70 -1.29 15.40
CA LEU A 58 2.45 -1.56 14.16
C LEU A 58 2.91 -0.27 13.48
N LEU A 59 2.05 0.75 13.40
CA LEU A 59 2.39 2.01 12.74
C LEU A 59 3.45 2.80 13.52
N GLU A 60 3.46 2.72 14.85
CA GLU A 60 4.54 3.27 15.69
C GLU A 60 5.87 2.53 15.46
N LEU A 61 5.85 1.19 15.34
CA LEU A 61 7.06 0.41 14.99
C LEU A 61 7.58 0.79 13.61
N PHE A 62 6.69 0.96 12.64
CA PHE A 62 7.00 1.38 11.28
C PHE A 62 7.68 2.76 11.26
N ASP A 63 7.11 3.76 11.92
CA ASP A 63 7.68 5.11 11.97
C ASP A 63 9.05 5.11 12.68
N ARG A 64 9.15 4.39 13.80
CA ARG A 64 10.42 4.25 14.55
C ARG A 64 11.52 3.56 13.75
N ALA A 65 11.17 2.62 12.87
CA ALA A 65 12.11 1.97 11.98
C ALA A 65 12.56 2.85 10.80
N GLY A 66 12.07 4.10 10.71
CA GLY A 66 12.33 5.00 9.60
C GLY A 66 11.58 4.62 8.33
N GLY A 67 10.50 3.84 8.46
CA GLY A 67 9.66 3.43 7.36
C GLY A 67 9.01 4.61 6.67
N ARG A 68 8.86 4.52 5.34
CA ARG A 68 8.24 5.56 4.54
C ARG A 68 7.25 4.97 3.56
N ALA A 69 6.15 5.67 3.26
CA ALA A 69 5.13 5.17 2.34
C ALA A 69 4.57 6.27 1.44
N TRP A 70 4.30 5.91 0.19
CA TRP A 70 3.35 6.59 -0.66
C TRP A 70 2.08 5.75 -0.73
N VAL A 71 0.93 6.37 -0.52
CA VAL A 71 -0.38 5.71 -0.62
C VAL A 71 -1.19 6.41 -1.71
N ALA A 72 -1.44 5.69 -2.80
CA ALA A 72 -2.37 6.12 -3.83
C ALA A 72 -3.81 5.87 -3.36
N VAL A 73 -4.71 6.83 -3.56
CA VAL A 73 -6.11 6.74 -3.13
C VAL A 73 -7.03 7.13 -4.28
N ALA A 74 -7.95 6.23 -4.63
CA ALA A 74 -9.04 6.51 -5.54
C ALA A 74 -10.37 6.46 -4.79
N LYS A 75 -11.14 7.56 -4.86
CA LYS A 75 -12.50 7.63 -4.32
C LYS A 75 -13.50 7.52 -5.46
N ARG A 76 -14.54 6.69 -5.29
CA ARG A 76 -15.59 6.47 -6.29
C ARG A 76 -16.18 7.80 -6.78
N ASP A 77 -16.53 8.68 -5.84
CA ASP A 77 -17.19 9.95 -6.16
C ASP A 77 -16.28 10.94 -6.91
N ALA A 78 -14.97 10.80 -6.78
CA ALA A 78 -14.02 11.60 -7.54
C ALA A 78 -13.91 11.09 -8.99
N LEU A 79 -13.82 9.77 -9.18
CA LEU A 79 -13.71 9.14 -10.49
C LEU A 79 -15.03 9.15 -11.28
N ALA A 80 -16.18 9.11 -10.60
CA ALA A 80 -17.50 9.17 -11.24
C ALA A 80 -17.77 10.49 -11.97
N LYS A 81 -16.95 11.52 -11.73
CA LYS A 81 -17.04 12.83 -12.41
C LYS A 81 -16.44 12.83 -13.81
N ASN A 82 -15.85 11.72 -14.25
CA ASN A 82 -15.26 11.61 -15.59
C ASN A 82 -16.33 11.62 -16.70
N PRO A 83 -16.02 12.17 -17.89
CA PRO A 83 -16.94 12.21 -19.01
C PRO A 83 -17.48 10.82 -19.35
N GLY A 84 -18.80 10.67 -19.43
CA GLY A 84 -19.46 9.38 -19.71
C GLY A 84 -19.83 8.55 -18.48
N GLY A 85 -19.51 9.01 -17.25
CA GLY A 85 -20.02 8.45 -15.98
C GLY A 85 -19.64 6.99 -15.70
N THR A 86 -18.80 6.39 -16.54
CA THR A 86 -18.43 4.98 -16.45
C THR A 86 -17.20 4.86 -15.56
N LEU A 87 -17.31 4.05 -14.50
CA LEU A 87 -16.18 3.78 -13.62
C LEU A 87 -15.18 2.86 -14.33
N PRO A 88 -13.87 3.02 -14.06
CA PRO A 88 -12.86 2.11 -14.59
C PRO A 88 -13.08 0.68 -14.07
N SER A 89 -12.58 -0.30 -14.82
CA SER A 89 -12.54 -1.68 -14.33
C SER A 89 -11.64 -1.78 -13.09
N ASP A 90 -11.88 -2.77 -12.24
CA ASP A 90 -11.08 -2.99 -11.02
C ASP A 90 -9.59 -3.17 -11.35
N LEU A 91 -9.28 -3.86 -12.46
CA LEU A 91 -7.91 -4.09 -12.93
C LEU A 91 -7.24 -2.81 -13.43
N ALA A 92 -7.94 -1.98 -14.22
CA ALA A 92 -7.40 -0.70 -14.68
C ALA A 92 -7.12 0.23 -13.49
N LEU A 93 -8.02 0.23 -12.50
CA LEU A 93 -7.83 0.99 -11.27
C LEU A 93 -6.64 0.50 -10.44
N TYR A 94 -6.53 -0.82 -10.25
CA TYR A 94 -5.41 -1.43 -9.55
C TYR A 94 -4.07 -1.04 -10.17
N ALA A 95 -3.94 -1.20 -11.50
CA ALA A 95 -2.72 -0.85 -12.22
C ALA A 95 -2.39 0.65 -12.11
N ALA A 96 -3.38 1.52 -12.27
CA ALA A 96 -3.20 2.97 -12.17
C ALA A 96 -2.79 3.43 -10.76
N LEU A 97 -3.34 2.82 -9.70
CA LEU A 97 -2.95 3.13 -8.32
C LEU A 97 -1.55 2.63 -7.99
N LEU A 98 -1.19 1.43 -8.44
CA LEU A 98 0.15 0.88 -8.28
C LEU A 98 1.19 1.77 -8.98
N ASP A 99 0.95 2.11 -10.25
CA ASP A 99 1.82 3.00 -11.03
C ASP A 99 1.94 4.38 -10.38
N LEU A 100 0.84 4.97 -9.90
CA LEU A 100 0.88 6.24 -9.17
C LEU A 100 1.72 6.14 -7.89
N ALA A 101 1.53 5.09 -7.07
CA ALA A 101 2.25 4.96 -5.80
C ALA A 101 3.75 4.71 -6.01
N VAL A 102 4.12 3.82 -6.94
CA VAL A 102 5.51 3.50 -7.27
C VAL A 102 6.17 4.66 -8.02
N GLY A 103 5.48 5.28 -8.96
CA GLY A 103 5.96 6.44 -9.73
C GLY A 103 6.31 7.63 -8.84
N ARG A 104 5.65 7.80 -7.68
CA ARG A 104 6.02 8.82 -6.68
C ARG A 104 7.34 8.54 -5.97
N TRP A 105 7.78 7.28 -5.92
CA TRP A 105 9.07 6.92 -5.34
C TRP A 105 10.26 7.17 -6.26
N LEU A 106 10.05 7.13 -7.57
CA LEU A 106 11.14 7.24 -8.56
C LEU A 106 11.97 8.53 -8.41
N PRO A 107 11.37 9.73 -8.27
CA PRO A 107 12.15 10.96 -8.06
C PRO A 107 12.88 10.99 -6.72
N GLU A 108 12.30 10.39 -5.68
CA GLU A 108 12.84 10.44 -4.31
C GLU A 108 13.99 9.47 -4.07
N THR A 109 14.02 8.37 -4.82
CA THR A 109 15.12 7.40 -4.79
C THR A 109 16.30 7.84 -5.65
N GLY A 110 16.22 9.00 -6.33
CA GLY A 110 17.26 9.47 -7.23
C GLY A 110 17.51 8.53 -8.42
N GLY A 111 16.51 7.72 -8.78
CA GLY A 111 16.65 6.65 -9.78
C GLY A 111 17.51 5.46 -9.33
N VAL A 112 17.77 5.31 -8.03
CA VAL A 112 18.59 4.22 -7.48
C VAL A 112 17.76 2.96 -7.22
N CYS A 113 18.39 1.82 -7.51
CA CYS A 113 17.93 0.44 -7.36
C CYS A 113 17.01 0.21 -6.16
N THR A 114 15.72 0.05 -6.44
CA THR A 114 14.73 -0.35 -5.46
C THR A 114 13.93 -1.51 -6.03
N ASP A 115 14.01 -2.66 -5.39
CA ASP A 115 13.16 -3.78 -5.71
C ASP A 115 11.71 -3.42 -5.36
N VAL A 116 10.78 -3.70 -6.26
CA VAL A 116 9.35 -3.52 -6.06
C VAL A 116 8.72 -4.90 -5.90
N VAL A 117 8.18 -5.17 -4.72
CA VAL A 117 7.54 -6.44 -4.34
C VAL A 117 6.05 -6.21 -4.23
N ILE A 118 5.29 -6.79 -5.16
CA ILE A 118 3.85 -6.59 -5.31
C ILE A 118 3.11 -7.81 -4.75
N ASP A 119 2.08 -7.60 -3.92
CA ASP A 119 1.20 -8.67 -3.47
C ASP A 119 0.55 -9.40 -4.65
N GLU A 120 0.51 -10.73 -4.58
CA GLU A 120 -0.05 -11.58 -5.63
C GLU A 120 -1.45 -12.14 -5.32
N GLY A 121 -2.12 -11.63 -4.29
CA GLY A 121 -3.36 -12.20 -3.77
C GLY A 121 -4.64 -11.79 -4.52
N ARG A 122 -4.66 -10.65 -5.22
CA ARG A 122 -5.90 -10.08 -5.77
C ARG A 122 -6.38 -10.72 -7.08
N TYR A 123 -5.46 -11.03 -7.99
CA TYR A 123 -5.78 -11.47 -9.36
C TYR A 123 -5.08 -12.78 -9.74
N ASP A 124 -5.54 -13.38 -10.85
CA ASP A 124 -4.87 -14.54 -11.44
C ASP A 124 -3.38 -14.24 -11.74
N PRO A 125 -2.46 -15.20 -11.51
CA PRO A 125 -1.03 -15.01 -11.76
C PRO A 125 -0.69 -14.51 -13.15
N THR A 126 -1.46 -14.88 -14.18
CA THR A 126 -1.25 -14.43 -15.57
C THR A 126 -1.52 -12.93 -15.74
N ILE A 127 -2.53 -12.42 -15.03
CA ILE A 127 -2.89 -11.00 -15.03
C ILE A 127 -1.81 -10.21 -14.27
N LEU A 128 -1.42 -10.69 -13.09
CA LEU A 128 -0.39 -10.05 -12.27
C LEU A 128 0.98 -10.05 -12.96
N ALA A 129 1.31 -11.09 -13.73
CA ALA A 129 2.54 -11.14 -14.52
C ALA A 129 2.61 -10.00 -15.55
N LYS A 130 1.47 -9.59 -16.13
CA LYS A 130 1.39 -8.43 -17.04
C LYS A 130 1.58 -7.12 -16.29
N VAL A 131 0.85 -6.93 -15.19
CA VAL A 131 1.01 -5.71 -14.35
C VAL A 131 2.44 -5.56 -13.85
N ARG A 132 3.05 -6.64 -13.37
CA ARG A 132 4.47 -6.67 -12.98
C ARG A 132 5.41 -6.33 -14.15
N ALA A 133 5.11 -6.78 -15.37
CA ALA A 133 5.91 -6.45 -16.55
C ALA A 133 5.83 -4.95 -16.90
N ASP A 134 4.65 -4.35 -16.75
CA ASP A 134 4.46 -2.91 -16.97
C ASP A 134 5.27 -2.09 -15.95
N ILE A 135 5.19 -2.47 -14.66
CA ILE A 135 6.03 -1.85 -13.61
C ILE A 135 7.52 -2.06 -13.88
N GLN A 136 7.93 -3.27 -14.29
CA GLN A 136 9.33 -3.53 -14.66
C GLN A 136 9.78 -2.63 -15.82
N SER A 137 8.91 -2.36 -16.80
CA SER A 137 9.21 -1.46 -17.91
C SER A 137 9.43 -0.03 -17.42
N GLY A 138 8.61 0.44 -16.47
CA GLY A 138 8.78 1.76 -15.84
C GLY A 138 10.07 1.88 -15.00
N LEU A 139 10.46 0.80 -14.31
CA LEU A 139 11.73 0.74 -13.56
C LEU A 139 12.96 0.67 -14.48
N GLY A 140 12.80 0.10 -15.68
CA GLY A 140 13.90 -0.16 -16.61
C GLY A 140 14.96 -1.09 -15.99
N GLN A 141 16.24 -0.77 -16.17
CA GLN A 141 17.37 -1.53 -15.62
C GLN A 141 17.70 -1.15 -14.16
N TRP A 142 17.02 -0.15 -13.60
CA TRP A 142 17.33 0.46 -12.32
C TRP A 142 16.54 -0.17 -11.18
N GLY A 143 15.95 -1.35 -11.35
CA GLY A 143 15.18 -2.02 -10.32
C GLY A 143 14.54 -3.29 -10.84
N ARG A 144 13.97 -4.08 -9.93
CA ARG A 144 13.28 -5.32 -10.27
C ARG A 144 11.87 -5.31 -9.70
N ALA A 145 10.90 -5.62 -10.54
CA ALA A 145 9.54 -5.90 -10.10
C ALA A 145 9.33 -7.41 -9.94
N SER A 146 8.87 -7.82 -8.76
CA SER A 146 8.55 -9.21 -8.42
C SER A 146 7.18 -9.31 -7.75
N LEU A 147 6.56 -10.47 -7.86
CA LEU A 147 5.34 -10.84 -7.15
C LEU A 147 5.71 -11.62 -5.88
N ALA A 148 4.92 -11.49 -4.82
CA ALA A 148 5.10 -12.24 -3.59
C ALA A 148 3.77 -12.65 -2.94
N ASP A 149 3.72 -13.88 -2.44
CA ASP A 149 2.70 -14.33 -1.50
C ASP A 149 2.80 -13.51 -0.21
N SER A 150 1.75 -12.73 0.10
CA SER A 150 1.71 -11.89 1.31
C SER A 150 2.04 -12.68 2.56
N ARG A 151 1.66 -13.96 2.68
CA ARG A 151 1.97 -14.79 3.87
C ARG A 151 3.45 -14.94 4.14
N ARG A 152 4.28 -14.77 3.12
CA ARG A 152 5.74 -14.98 3.16
C ARG A 152 6.53 -13.67 3.06
N SER A 153 5.84 -12.53 3.03
CA SER A 153 6.48 -11.21 2.89
C SER A 153 6.02 -10.27 4.00
N ASP A 154 6.91 -10.02 4.95
CA ASP A 154 6.64 -9.14 6.08
C ASP A 154 6.35 -7.71 5.61
N GLY A 155 7.11 -7.22 4.63
CA GLY A 155 6.91 -5.89 4.06
C GLY A 155 5.57 -5.72 3.34
N VAL A 156 5.08 -6.75 2.63
CA VAL A 156 3.76 -6.72 1.99
C VAL A 156 2.65 -6.69 3.06
N GLN A 157 2.76 -7.48 4.12
CA GLN A 157 1.79 -7.44 5.23
C GLN A 157 1.77 -6.06 5.93
N ILE A 158 2.91 -5.38 6.05
CA ILE A 158 2.95 -3.98 6.53
C ILE A 158 2.24 -3.04 5.54
N ALA A 159 2.46 -3.22 4.23
CA ALA A 159 1.77 -2.47 3.19
C ALA A 159 0.25 -2.67 3.24
N ASP A 160 -0.25 -3.88 3.47
CA ASP A 160 -1.69 -4.15 3.69
C ASP A 160 -2.24 -3.30 4.83
N VAL A 161 -1.55 -3.29 5.98
CA VAL A 161 -2.02 -2.55 7.14
C VAL A 161 -2.10 -1.05 6.85
N ILE A 162 -1.11 -0.48 6.15
CA ILE A 162 -1.11 0.93 5.76
C ILE A 162 -2.22 1.20 4.73
N ALA A 163 -2.31 0.40 3.65
CA ALA A 163 -3.34 0.53 2.62
C ALA A 163 -4.74 0.46 3.24
N ASN A 164 -4.98 -0.54 4.08
CA ASN A 164 -6.24 -0.74 4.78
C ASN A 164 -6.58 0.41 5.74
N SER A 165 -5.57 1.01 6.37
CA SER A 165 -5.78 2.18 7.25
C SER A 165 -6.33 3.37 6.46
N LEU A 166 -5.68 3.71 5.34
CA LEU A 166 -6.09 4.82 4.49
C LEU A 166 -7.41 4.52 3.77
N PHE A 167 -7.69 3.25 3.44
CA PHE A 167 -8.99 2.84 2.93
C PHE A 167 -10.11 3.13 3.94
N ASN A 168 -9.95 2.73 5.20
CA ASN A 168 -10.96 2.97 6.24
C ASN A 168 -11.21 4.47 6.49
N ILE A 169 -10.18 5.31 6.32
CA ILE A 169 -10.30 6.77 6.34
C ILE A 169 -11.08 7.25 5.10
N ALA A 170 -10.67 6.82 3.91
CA ALA A 170 -11.24 7.26 2.64
C ALA A 170 -12.74 6.96 2.51
N VAL A 171 -13.19 5.83 3.04
CA VAL A 171 -14.61 5.42 3.04
C VAL A 171 -15.39 5.90 4.27
N ALA A 172 -14.78 6.73 5.13
CA ALA A 172 -15.38 7.23 6.36
C ALA A 172 -16.00 6.12 7.25
N SER A 173 -15.32 4.97 7.36
CA SER A 173 -15.77 3.85 8.19
C SER A 173 -15.99 4.25 9.65
N PRO A 174 -16.73 3.46 10.47
CA PRO A 174 -16.94 3.76 11.89
C PRO A 174 -15.65 3.98 12.71
N ARG A 175 -14.54 3.37 12.28
CA ARG A 175 -13.21 3.49 12.91
C ARG A 175 -12.32 4.58 12.31
N ALA A 176 -12.75 5.25 11.24
CA ALA A 176 -11.97 6.23 10.49
C ALA A 176 -11.34 7.28 11.39
N ARG A 177 -12.11 7.90 12.29
CA ARG A 177 -11.59 8.96 13.19
C ARG A 177 -10.46 8.48 14.10
N ARG A 178 -10.51 7.23 14.58
CA ARG A 178 -9.46 6.66 15.43
C ARG A 178 -8.21 6.31 14.61
N ILE A 179 -8.41 5.74 13.42
CA ILE A 179 -7.31 5.44 12.50
C ILE A 179 -6.62 6.73 12.03
N GLN A 180 -7.39 7.79 11.74
CA GLN A 180 -6.86 9.10 11.37
C GLN A 180 -5.93 9.64 12.46
N ARG A 181 -6.35 9.63 13.73
CA ARG A 181 -5.51 10.08 14.86
C ARG A 181 -4.19 9.32 14.97
N ILE A 182 -4.17 8.04 14.62
CA ILE A 182 -2.95 7.22 14.60
C ILE A 182 -2.03 7.65 13.45
N ILE A 183 -2.60 7.96 12.28
CA ILE A 183 -1.85 8.29 11.07
C ILE A 183 -1.41 9.77 11.01
N ASP A 184 -2.13 10.68 11.65
CA ASP A 184 -1.88 12.13 11.61
C ASP A 184 -0.40 12.51 11.88
N PRO A 185 0.29 11.94 12.89
CA PRO A 185 1.71 12.23 13.10
C PRO A 185 2.60 11.85 11.91
N MET A 186 2.35 10.69 11.30
CA MET A 186 3.10 10.21 10.12
C MET A 186 2.79 11.01 8.85
N LEU A 187 1.57 11.57 8.72
CA LEU A 187 1.26 12.52 7.64
C LEU A 187 2.01 13.83 7.85
N ALA A 188 2.02 14.34 9.09
CA ALA A 188 2.70 15.58 9.44
C ALA A 188 4.22 15.49 9.23
N SER A 189 4.84 14.35 9.62
CA SER A 189 6.27 14.09 9.40
C SER A 189 6.63 13.71 7.96
N ARG A 190 5.62 13.49 7.10
CA ARG A 190 5.77 12.92 5.74
C ARG A 190 6.39 11.52 5.73
N ALA A 191 6.27 10.78 6.82
CA ALA A 191 6.53 9.34 6.84
C ALA A 191 5.53 8.61 5.93
N ILE A 192 4.25 8.99 6.00
CA ILE A 192 3.21 8.58 5.06
C ILE A 192 2.82 9.78 4.22
N ARG A 193 2.73 9.59 2.90
CA ARG A 193 2.26 10.60 1.94
C ARG A 193 1.14 10.01 1.10
N VAL A 194 0.17 10.86 0.76
CA VAL A 194 -1.02 10.44 0.02
C VAL A 194 -1.03 11.12 -1.35
N ALA A 195 -1.30 10.33 -2.39
CA ALA A 195 -1.55 10.82 -3.74
C ALA A 195 -2.97 10.42 -4.17
N GLU A 196 -3.80 11.38 -4.56
CA GLU A 196 -5.15 11.06 -5.04
C GLU A 196 -5.14 10.77 -6.54
N LEU A 197 -5.77 9.66 -6.93
CA LEU A 197 -6.06 9.31 -8.32
C LEU A 197 -7.46 9.84 -8.66
N THR A 198 -7.50 10.90 -9.46
CA THR A 198 -8.75 11.57 -9.86
C THR A 198 -9.19 11.23 -11.27
N GLN A 199 -8.30 10.70 -12.10
CA GLN A 199 -8.55 10.27 -13.49
C GLN A 199 -7.68 9.07 -13.83
N ILE A 200 -8.14 8.22 -14.74
CA ILE A 200 -7.35 7.14 -15.36
C ILE A 200 -7.24 7.49 -16.84
N ALA A 201 -6.01 7.48 -17.35
CA ALA A 201 -5.71 7.77 -18.75
C ALA A 201 -6.15 6.64 -19.68
#